data_AF-A0A0R1W7G7-F1
#
_entry.id   AF-A0A0R1W7G7-F1
#
_cell.length_a   1.000
_cell.length_b   1.000
_cell.length_c   1.000
_cell.angle_alpha   90.00
_cell.angle_beta   90.00
_cell.angle_gamma   90.00
#
_symmetry.space_group_name_H-M   'P 1'
#
loop_
_entity.id
_entity.type
_entity.pdbx_description
1 polymer ?
#
loop_
_entity_poly.entity_id
_entity_poly.type
_entity_poly.pdbx_seq_one_letter_code
_entity_poly.pdbx_strand_id
1 'polypeptide(L)'
;MIFKEGTYMTMGQLAGLIAAIAFFVLVLFIGVFLVRLSATLKETKSSVAVLTSDADALSKEVEVILSNANELLEDVNKKVATVDPAFQAVADLGTSVSELNDATHKVTDRFKSSGKKTAGTGIAATVGKTVVESIWKHHRAKKAKKSEI
;
A
#
# COMPACT_ATOMS: atom_id res chain seq x y z
N MET A 1 -104.65 45.51 1.78
CA MET A 1 -103.61 45.63 2.83
C MET A 1 -103.09 44.23 3.10
N ILE A 2 -102.02 43.81 2.45
CA ILE A 2 -101.34 42.54 2.74
C ILE A 2 -99.86 42.88 2.83
N PHE A 3 -99.37 42.95 4.07
CA PHE A 3 -97.96 43.14 4.39
C PHE A 3 -97.22 41.84 4.06
N LYS A 4 -96.22 41.95 3.19
CA LYS A 4 -95.31 40.87 2.84
C LYS A 4 -94.18 40.88 3.87
N GLU A 5 -94.28 40.01 4.88
CA GLU A 5 -93.26 39.80 5.89
C GLU A 5 -91.91 39.46 5.22
N GLY A 6 -90.91 40.31 5.44
CA GLY A 6 -89.54 40.03 5.04
C GLY A 6 -88.96 38.97 5.98
N THR A 7 -88.73 37.76 5.49
CA THR A 7 -88.05 36.70 6.25
C THR A 7 -86.62 37.10 6.58
N TYR A 8 -86.39 37.59 7.79
CA TYR A 8 -85.05 37.76 8.35
C TYR A 8 -84.48 36.37 8.60
N MET A 9 -83.45 35.99 7.84
CA MET A 9 -82.69 34.77 8.15
C MET A 9 -82.12 34.91 9.56
N THR A 10 -82.31 33.89 10.39
CA THR A 10 -81.78 33.91 11.75
C THR A 10 -80.25 33.86 11.68
N MET A 11 -79.55 34.51 12.62
CA MET A 11 -78.08 34.53 12.64
C MET A 11 -77.46 33.12 12.61
N GLY A 12 -78.18 32.12 13.14
CA GLY A 12 -77.78 30.71 13.08
C GLY A 12 -77.82 30.10 11.69
N GLN A 13 -78.78 30.49 10.83
CA GLN A 13 -78.85 30.02 9.45
C GLN A 13 -77.67 30.55 8.62
N LEU A 14 -77.32 31.84 8.81
CA LEU A 14 -76.16 32.43 8.15
C LEU A 14 -74.84 31.79 8.61
N ALA A 15 -74.70 31.57 9.92
CA ALA A 15 -73.54 30.88 10.48
C ALA A 15 -73.42 29.43 9.97
N GLY A 16 -74.53 28.69 9.91
CA GLY A 16 -74.58 27.33 9.39
C GLY A 16 -74.16 27.24 7.93
N LEU A 17 -74.58 28.20 7.10
CA LEU A 17 -74.18 28.26 5.68
C LEU A 17 -72.67 28.48 5.52
N ILE A 18 -72.10 29.41 6.27
CA ILE A 18 -70.65 29.68 6.23
C ILE A 18 -69.86 28.47 6.72
N ALA A 19 -70.30 27.84 7.82
CA ALA A 19 -69.68 26.63 8.34
C ALA A 19 -69.72 25.47 7.35
N ALA A 20 -70.84 25.28 6.65
CA ALA A 20 -70.98 24.24 5.63
C ALA A 20 -70.00 24.44 4.45
N ILE A 21 -69.86 25.69 3.97
CA ILE A 21 -68.92 26.01 2.89
C ILE A 21 -67.47 25.80 3.34
N ALA A 22 -67.11 26.28 4.53
CA ALA A 22 -65.77 26.10 5.08
C ALA A 22 -65.42 24.61 5.26
N PHE A 23 -66.36 23.81 5.77
CA PHE A 23 -66.18 22.37 5.90
C PHE A 23 -66.04 21.68 4.54
N PHE A 24 -66.84 22.08 3.54
CA PHE A 24 -66.72 21.54 2.19
C PHE A 24 -65.35 21.80 1.57
N VAL A 25 -64.83 23.03 1.68
CA VAL A 25 -63.48 23.39 1.21
C VAL A 25 -62.41 22.58 1.94
N LEU A 26 -62.55 22.38 3.26
CA LEU A 26 -61.63 21.56 4.04
C LEU A 26 -61.59 20.11 3.55
N VAL A 27 -62.76 19.51 3.27
CA VAL A 27 -62.84 18.14 2.76
C VAL A 27 -62.17 18.02 1.38
N LEU A 28 -62.40 19.00 0.49
CA LEU A 28 -61.71 19.02 -0.82
C LEU A 28 -60.20 19.14 -0.66
N PHE A 29 -59.73 19.99 0.24
CA PHE A 29 -58.30 20.15 0.52
C PHE A 29 -57.67 18.85 1.02
N ILE A 30 -58.32 18.16 1.97
CA ILE A 30 -57.84 16.87 2.49
C ILE A 30 -57.84 15.81 1.37
N GLY A 31 -58.86 15.77 0.52
CA GLY A 31 -58.90 14.85 -0.61
C GLY A 31 -57.68 15.01 -1.53
N VAL A 32 -57.37 16.24 -1.93
CA VAL A 32 -56.18 16.53 -2.75
C VAL A 32 -54.89 16.21 -2.00
N PHE A 33 -54.81 16.55 -0.71
CA PHE A 33 -53.64 16.27 0.13
C PHE A 33 -53.37 14.75 0.24
N LEU A 34 -54.41 13.94 0.46
CA LEU A 34 -54.29 12.49 0.55
C LEU A 34 -53.85 11.85 -0.77
N VAL A 35 -54.31 12.37 -1.92
CA VAL A 35 -53.86 11.90 -3.23
C VAL A 35 -52.36 12.17 -3.41
N ARG A 36 -51.90 13.37 -3.05
CA ARG A 36 -50.48 13.73 -3.10
C ARG A 36 -49.65 12.87 -2.15
N LEU A 37 -50.11 12.69 -0.91
CA LEU A 37 -49.44 11.85 0.07
C LEU A 37 -49.35 10.39 -0.42
N SER A 38 -50.43 9.86 -1.00
CA SER A 38 -50.45 8.51 -1.57
C SER A 38 -49.45 8.36 -2.71
N ALA A 39 -49.33 9.37 -3.58
CA ALA A 39 -48.32 9.39 -4.64
C ALA A 39 -46.89 9.38 -4.05
N THR A 40 -46.62 10.20 -3.03
CA THR A 40 -45.33 10.21 -2.34
C THR A 40 -45.03 8.87 -1.68
N LEU A 41 -45.98 8.27 -0.97
CA LEU A 41 -45.80 6.96 -0.34
C LEU A 41 -45.56 5.85 -1.36
N LYS A 42 -46.22 5.91 -2.52
CA LYS A 42 -45.98 4.97 -3.62
C LYS A 42 -44.56 5.10 -4.15
N GLU A 43 -44.08 6.32 -4.36
CA GLU A 43 -42.70 6.58 -4.79
C GLU A 43 -41.71 6.10 -3.74
N THR A 44 -41.89 6.46 -2.46
CA THR A 44 -41.05 6.00 -1.35
C THR A 44 -41.02 4.48 -1.25
N LYS A 45 -42.17 3.80 -1.39
CA LYS A 45 -42.22 2.33 -1.41
C LYS A 45 -41.41 1.76 -2.57
N SER A 46 -41.50 2.37 -3.75
CA SER A 46 -40.71 1.98 -4.92
C SER A 46 -39.21 2.19 -4.67
N SER A 47 -38.81 3.35 -4.13
CA SER A 47 -37.42 3.65 -3.80
C SER A 47 -36.85 2.67 -2.78
N VAL A 48 -37.60 2.37 -1.70
CA VAL A 48 -37.17 1.38 -0.70
C VAL A 48 -37.05 -0.02 -1.30
N ALA A 49 -37.95 -0.39 -2.21
CA ALA A 49 -37.86 -1.68 -2.90
C ALA A 49 -36.61 -1.76 -3.80
N VAL A 50 -36.31 -0.71 -4.57
CA VAL A 50 -35.10 -0.63 -5.40
C VAL A 50 -33.84 -0.67 -4.52
N LEU A 51 -33.78 0.16 -3.48
CA LEU A 51 -32.64 0.19 -2.54
C LEU A 51 -32.41 -1.19 -1.89
N THR A 52 -33.49 -1.90 -1.54
CA THR A 52 -33.41 -3.26 -0.99
C THR A 52 -32.85 -4.24 -2.02
N SER A 53 -33.30 -4.14 -3.28
CA SER A 53 -32.80 -4.97 -4.38
C SER A 53 -31.32 -4.69 -4.68
N ASP A 54 -30.92 -3.41 -4.67
CA ASP A 54 -29.54 -3.01 -4.89
C ASP A 54 -28.64 -3.46 -3.75
N ALA A 55 -29.12 -3.42 -2.50
CA ALA A 55 -28.41 -3.96 -1.36
C ALA A 55 -28.22 -5.48 -1.46
N ASP A 56 -29.25 -6.24 -1.87
CA ASP A 56 -29.15 -7.69 -2.08
C ASP A 56 -28.16 -8.03 -3.21
N ALA A 57 -28.22 -7.30 -4.32
CA ALA A 57 -27.27 -7.43 -5.43
C ALA A 57 -25.84 -7.10 -4.98
N LEU A 58 -25.64 -6.03 -4.22
CA LEU A 58 -24.35 -5.64 -3.67
C LEU A 58 -23.82 -6.70 -2.70
N SER A 59 -24.67 -7.25 -1.82
CA SER A 59 -24.28 -8.34 -0.92
C SER A 59 -23.80 -9.56 -1.69
N LYS A 60 -24.46 -9.92 -2.79
CA LYS A 60 -24.03 -11.01 -3.66
C LYS A 60 -22.72 -10.71 -4.38
N GLU A 61 -22.52 -9.50 -4.87
CA GLU A 61 -21.26 -9.07 -5.47
C GLU A 61 -20.12 -9.08 -4.44
N VAL A 62 -20.38 -8.66 -3.20
CA VAL A 62 -19.41 -8.75 -2.10
C VAL A 62 -19.08 -10.21 -1.78
N GLU A 63 -20.05 -11.12 -1.77
CA GLU A 63 -19.80 -12.56 -1.61
C GLU A 63 -18.87 -13.09 -2.71
N VAL A 64 -19.08 -12.67 -3.97
CA VAL A 64 -18.19 -12.99 -5.09
C VAL A 64 -16.78 -12.41 -4.88
N ILE A 65 -16.67 -11.16 -4.44
CA ILE A 65 -15.38 -10.52 -4.14
C ILE A 65 -14.66 -11.26 -3.01
N LEU A 66 -15.36 -11.62 -1.94
CA LEU A 66 -14.80 -12.38 -0.82
C LEU A 66 -14.36 -13.78 -1.26
N SER A 67 -15.14 -14.44 -2.11
CA SER A 67 -14.78 -15.74 -2.70
C SER A 67 -13.52 -15.63 -3.57
N ASN A 68 -13.46 -14.64 -4.47
CA ASN A 68 -12.30 -14.39 -5.31
C ASN A 68 -11.07 -14.01 -4.47
N ALA A 69 -11.25 -13.19 -3.42
CA ALA A 69 -10.18 -12.85 -2.50
C ALA A 69 -9.67 -14.10 -1.76
N ASN A 70 -10.56 -14.98 -1.31
CA ASN A 70 -10.17 -16.24 -0.68
C ASN A 70 -9.41 -17.14 -1.66
N GLU A 71 -9.85 -17.24 -2.92
CA GLU A 71 -9.15 -17.99 -3.97
C GLU A 71 -7.78 -17.36 -4.30
N LEU A 72 -7.70 -16.04 -4.39
CA LEU A 72 -6.44 -15.30 -4.58
C LEU A 72 -5.49 -15.50 -3.41
N LEU A 73 -5.98 -15.47 -2.16
CA LEU A 73 -5.18 -15.74 -0.97
C LEU A 73 -4.66 -17.18 -0.98
N GLU A 74 -5.48 -18.14 -1.41
CA GLU A 74 -5.04 -19.53 -1.57
C GLU A 74 -3.98 -19.69 -2.67
N ASP A 75 -4.16 -19.06 -3.83
CA ASP A 75 -3.19 -19.08 -4.94
C ASP A 75 -1.87 -18.38 -4.54
N VAL A 76 -1.95 -17.25 -3.86
CA VAL A 76 -0.77 -16.54 -3.33
C VAL A 76 -0.06 -17.41 -2.29
N ASN A 77 -0.76 -18.03 -1.35
CA ASN A 77 -0.14 -18.91 -0.36
C ASN A 77 0.56 -20.10 -1.02
N LYS A 78 -0.06 -20.71 -2.04
CA LYS A 78 0.57 -21.78 -2.85
C LYS A 78 1.81 -21.28 -3.61
N LYS A 79 1.71 -20.12 -4.28
CA LYS A 79 2.83 -19.53 -5.04
C LYS A 79 3.98 -19.10 -4.14
N VAL A 80 3.70 -18.48 -3.01
CA VAL A 80 4.72 -18.11 -2.02
C VAL A 80 5.45 -19.35 -1.52
N ALA A 81 4.74 -20.42 -1.17
CA ALA A 81 5.37 -21.69 -0.78
C ALA A 81 6.32 -22.27 -1.85
N THR A 82 6.04 -22.03 -3.15
CA THR A 82 6.94 -22.44 -4.23
C THR A 82 8.12 -21.48 -4.46
N VAL A 83 8.01 -20.22 -4.03
CA VAL A 83 9.05 -19.19 -4.20
C VAL A 83 9.91 -19.04 -2.93
N ASP A 84 9.46 -19.54 -1.77
CA ASP A 84 10.23 -19.58 -0.51
C ASP A 84 11.64 -20.16 -0.70
N PRO A 85 11.87 -21.25 -1.45
CA PRO A 85 13.23 -21.76 -1.71
C PRO A 85 14.08 -20.80 -2.54
N ALA A 86 13.47 -20.03 -3.45
CA ALA A 86 14.18 -19.02 -4.22
C ALA A 86 14.59 -17.83 -3.33
N PHE A 87 13.73 -17.42 -2.39
CA PHE A 87 14.08 -16.43 -1.37
C PHE A 87 15.19 -16.93 -0.44
N GLN A 88 15.13 -18.19 -0.01
CA GLN A 88 16.17 -18.84 0.78
C GLN A 88 17.51 -18.87 0.02
N ALA A 89 17.50 -19.24 -1.26
CA ALA A 89 18.70 -19.25 -2.09
C ALA A 89 19.32 -17.85 -2.24
N VAL A 90 18.49 -16.81 -2.34
CA VAL A 90 18.96 -15.41 -2.34
C VAL A 90 19.55 -15.02 -0.97
N ALA A 91 18.97 -15.47 0.14
CA ALA A 91 19.51 -15.26 1.48
C ALA A 91 20.86 -15.98 1.70
N ASP A 92 20.99 -17.22 1.23
CA ASP A 92 22.24 -18.00 1.30
C ASP A 92 23.32 -17.38 0.40
N LEU A 93 22.95 -16.86 -0.78
CA LEU A 93 23.84 -16.07 -1.64
C LEU A 93 24.28 -14.76 -0.96
N GLY A 94 23.37 -14.04 -0.31
CA GLY A 94 23.71 -12.82 0.44
C GLY A 94 24.69 -13.10 1.57
N THR A 95 24.48 -14.19 2.31
CA THR A 95 25.39 -14.66 3.36
C THR A 95 26.75 -15.04 2.77
N SER A 96 26.77 -15.77 1.65
CA SER A 96 28.00 -16.15 0.94
C SER A 96 28.77 -14.92 0.43
N VAL A 97 28.08 -13.90 -0.09
CA VAL A 97 28.70 -12.64 -0.55
C VAL A 97 29.21 -11.83 0.64
N SER A 98 28.49 -11.80 1.77
CA SER A 98 28.95 -11.15 3.00
C SER A 98 30.20 -11.82 3.56
N GLU A 99 30.23 -13.15 3.63
CA GLU A 99 31.39 -13.91 4.07
C GLU A 99 32.58 -13.74 3.12
N LEU A 100 32.32 -13.67 1.80
CA LEU A 100 33.35 -13.40 0.81
C LEU A 100 33.91 -11.97 0.94
N ASN A 101 33.05 -10.99 1.21
CA ASN A 101 33.47 -9.61 1.49
C ASN A 101 34.37 -9.57 2.74
N ASP A 102 33.98 -10.23 3.82
CA ASP A 102 34.77 -10.30 5.06
C ASP A 102 36.09 -11.06 4.88
N ALA A 103 36.09 -12.17 4.13
CA ALA A 103 37.28 -12.92 3.79
C ALA A 103 38.25 -12.09 2.94
N THR A 104 37.74 -11.37 1.94
CA THR A 104 38.53 -10.47 1.07
C THR A 104 39.12 -9.32 1.87
N HIS A 105 38.33 -8.72 2.77
CA HIS A 105 38.80 -7.64 3.65
C HIS A 105 39.88 -8.16 4.60
N LYS A 106 39.68 -9.32 5.25
CA LYS A 106 40.69 -9.96 6.10
C LYS A 106 41.98 -10.31 5.36
N VAL A 107 41.90 -10.84 4.15
CA VAL A 107 43.09 -11.14 3.33
C VAL A 107 43.81 -9.85 2.93
N THR A 108 43.07 -8.82 2.52
CA THR A 108 43.62 -7.49 2.21
C THR A 108 44.30 -6.87 3.43
N ASP A 109 43.69 -6.95 4.62
CA ASP A 109 44.26 -6.42 5.86
C ASP A 109 45.48 -7.21 6.31
N ARG A 110 45.47 -8.55 6.18
CA ARG A 110 46.66 -9.39 6.42
C ARG A 110 47.77 -9.08 5.42
N PHE A 111 47.46 -8.81 4.16
CA PHE A 111 48.46 -8.44 3.16
C PHE A 111 49.00 -7.02 3.39
N LYS A 112 48.15 -6.06 3.78
CA LYS A 112 48.58 -4.70 4.18
C LYS A 112 49.43 -4.71 5.45
N SER A 113 49.08 -5.52 6.45
CA SER A 113 49.81 -5.63 7.71
C SER A 113 51.09 -6.48 7.59
N SER A 114 51.09 -7.53 6.77
CA SER A 114 52.28 -8.32 6.45
C SER A 114 53.21 -7.58 5.49
N GLY A 115 52.67 -6.80 4.54
CA GLY A 115 53.44 -5.87 3.71
C GLY A 115 54.20 -4.82 4.54
N LYS A 116 53.60 -4.31 5.62
CA LYS A 116 54.31 -3.38 6.52
C LYS A 116 55.37 -4.03 7.41
N LYS A 117 55.33 -5.36 7.65
CA LYS A 117 56.36 -6.06 8.45
C LYS A 117 57.43 -6.79 7.60
N THR A 118 57.14 -7.13 6.35
CA THR A 118 58.05 -7.92 5.50
C THR A 118 58.65 -7.12 4.33
N ALA A 119 58.02 -6.03 3.86
CA ALA A 119 58.61 -5.22 2.80
C ALA A 119 59.85 -4.42 3.24
N GLY A 120 60.11 -4.31 4.55
CA GLY A 120 61.22 -3.52 5.09
C GLY A 120 62.51 -4.28 5.41
N THR A 121 62.44 -5.53 5.91
CA THR A 121 63.56 -6.02 6.76
C THR A 121 63.94 -7.50 6.67
N GLY A 122 63.10 -8.40 6.13
CA GLY A 122 63.31 -9.85 6.30
C GLY A 122 63.92 -10.62 5.13
N ILE A 123 63.49 -10.35 3.89
CA ILE A 123 63.90 -11.14 2.70
C ILE A 123 64.59 -10.23 1.67
N ALA A 124 64.01 -9.05 1.41
CA ALA A 124 64.63 -8.04 0.54
C ALA A 124 65.96 -7.52 1.10
N ALA A 125 66.07 -7.32 2.43
CA ALA A 125 67.29 -6.84 3.07
C ALA A 125 68.44 -7.87 3.01
N THR A 126 68.11 -9.15 3.15
CA THR A 126 69.07 -10.26 3.19
C THR A 126 69.61 -10.57 1.80
N VAL A 127 68.72 -10.67 0.80
CA VAL A 127 69.12 -10.86 -0.61
C VAL A 127 69.87 -9.63 -1.12
N GLY A 128 69.43 -8.42 -0.75
CA GLY A 128 70.11 -7.17 -1.10
C GLY A 128 71.55 -7.10 -0.57
N LYS A 129 71.79 -7.47 0.69
CA LYS A 129 73.14 -7.49 1.27
C LYS A 129 74.08 -8.48 0.58
N THR A 130 73.63 -9.70 0.29
CA THR A 130 74.47 -10.73 -0.33
C THR A 130 74.88 -10.37 -1.76
N VAL A 131 73.97 -9.77 -2.53
CA VAL A 131 74.24 -9.34 -3.91
C VAL A 131 75.21 -8.15 -3.93
N VAL A 132 74.98 -7.15 -3.07
CA VAL A 132 75.85 -5.97 -2.99
C VAL A 132 77.28 -6.33 -2.55
N GLU A 133 77.44 -7.20 -1.53
CA GLU A 133 78.76 -7.65 -1.09
C GLU A 133 79.51 -8.45 -2.17
N SER A 134 78.80 -9.30 -2.92
CA SER A 134 79.40 -10.11 -3.98
C SER A 134 79.88 -9.27 -5.17
N ILE A 135 79.09 -8.26 -5.57
CA ILE A 135 79.45 -7.33 -6.64
C ILE A 135 80.63 -6.45 -6.23
N TRP A 136 80.64 -5.96 -4.97
CA TRP A 136 81.72 -5.12 -4.49
C TRP A 136 83.06 -5.86 -4.40
N LYS A 137 83.06 -7.12 -3.98
CA LYS A 137 84.25 -7.99 -4.00
C LYS A 137 84.80 -8.20 -5.42
N HIS A 138 83.94 -8.40 -6.41
CA HIS A 138 84.37 -8.56 -7.81
C HIS A 138 85.03 -7.31 -8.38
N HIS A 139 84.61 -6.11 -7.96
CA HIS A 139 85.23 -4.87 -8.41
C HIS A 139 86.57 -4.57 -7.72
N ARG A 140 86.77 -4.97 -6.45
CA ARG A 140 88.07 -4.82 -5.76
C ARG A 140 89.14 -5.78 -6.28
N ALA A 141 88.77 -7.00 -6.65
CA ALA A 141 89.71 -7.99 -7.20
C ALA A 141 90.34 -7.55 -8.53
N LYS A 142 89.63 -6.75 -9.34
CA LYS A 142 90.18 -6.21 -10.61
C LYS A 142 91.18 -5.07 -10.40
N LYS A 143 91.19 -4.39 -9.25
CA LYS A 143 92.17 -3.32 -8.96
C LYS A 143 93.50 -3.85 -8.42
N ALA A 144 93.55 -5.04 -7.84
CA ALA A 144 94.79 -5.66 -7.37
C ALA A 144 95.64 -6.25 -8.51
N LYS A 145 95.06 -6.57 -9.67
CA LYS A 145 95.79 -7.14 -10.82
C LYS A 145 96.34 -6.11 -11.84
N LYS A 146 96.15 -4.80 -11.60
CA LYS A 146 96.61 -3.71 -12.50
C LYS A 146 97.75 -2.87 -11.90
N SER A 147 98.43 -3.33 -10.85
CA SER A 147 99.67 -2.71 -10.36
C SER A 147 100.89 -3.63 -10.47
N GLU A 148 100.82 -4.68 -11.29
CA GLU A 148 101.92 -5.60 -11.56
C GLU A 148 102.13 -5.81 -13.08
N ILE A 149 101.79 -4.79 -13.88
CA ILE A 149 102.27 -4.60 -15.26
C ILE A 149 102.79 -3.17 -15.37
#